data_AF-A0A8T3WS43-F1
#
_entry.id   AF-A0A8T3WS43-F1
#
_cell.length_a   1.000
_cell.length_b   1.000
_cell.length_c   1.000
_cell.angle_alpha   90.00
_cell.angle_beta   90.00
_cell.angle_gamma   90.00
#
_symmetry.space_group_name_H-M   'P 1'
#
loop_
_entity.id
_entity.type
_entity.pdbx_description
1 polymer ?
#
loop_
_entity_poly.entity_id
_entity_poly.type
_entity_poly.pdbx_seq_one_letter_code
_entity_poly.pdbx_strand_id
1 'polypeptide(L)'
;METISIRLDKIEELDYFGKILHENRSGLVRDLLEDGKKMKSINLYKNKKISLGLGAKLAGMNLSDFLDLLEEHNVKLNLTLEDAKMAMRNAEKIL
;
A
#
# COMPACT_ATOMS: atom_id res chain seq x y z
N MET A 1 18.04 11.11 9.56
CA MET A 1 17.58 10.08 8.61
C MET A 1 18.64 9.00 8.54
N GLU A 2 18.23 7.75 8.39
CA GLU A 2 19.14 6.64 8.15
C GLU A 2 19.54 6.61 6.66
N THR A 3 20.78 6.23 6.38
CA THR A 3 21.30 6.13 5.01
C THR A 3 21.37 4.66 4.61
N ILE A 4 20.84 4.35 3.43
CA ILE A 4 20.95 3.03 2.81
C ILE A 4 21.68 3.14 1.47
N SER A 5 22.43 2.09 1.10
CA SER A 5 23.06 1.97 -0.21
C SER A 5 22.37 0.88 -1.01
N ILE A 6 21.91 1.23 -2.21
CA ILE A 6 21.18 0.32 -3.11
C ILE A 6 21.93 0.28 -4.44
N ARG A 7 22.09 -0.92 -5.01
CA ARG A 7 22.57 -1.10 -6.39
C ARG A 7 21.38 -1.10 -7.34
N LEU A 8 21.42 -0.25 -8.36
CA LEU A 8 20.38 -0.12 -9.37
C LEU A 8 21.01 -0.14 -10.75
N ASP A 9 20.48 -0.96 -11.65
CA ASP A 9 21.02 -1.11 -13.01
C ASP A 9 20.63 0.07 -13.93
N LYS A 10 19.52 0.75 -13.62
CA LYS A 10 18.89 1.78 -14.47
C LYS A 10 18.91 3.17 -13.83
N ILE A 11 20.06 3.60 -13.34
CA ILE A 11 20.18 4.89 -12.65
C ILE A 11 19.86 6.09 -13.55
N GLU A 12 20.07 5.95 -14.86
CA GLU A 12 19.79 6.96 -15.87
C GLU A 12 18.28 7.28 -15.99
N GLU A 13 17.41 6.28 -15.82
CA GLU A 13 15.95 6.48 -15.82
C GLU A 13 15.52 7.30 -14.60
N LEU A 14 16.14 7.06 -13.44
CA LEU A 14 15.88 7.82 -12.21
C LEU A 14 16.31 9.29 -12.37
N ASP A 15 17.46 9.53 -13.02
CA ASP A 15 17.93 10.89 -13.32
C ASP A 15 17.01 11.63 -14.28
N TYR A 16 16.48 10.92 -15.27
CA TYR A 16 15.53 11.48 -16.22
C TYR A 16 14.24 11.92 -15.52
N PHE A 17 13.70 11.08 -14.63
CA PHE A 17 12.55 11.45 -13.80
C PHE A 17 12.84 12.68 -12.92
N GLY A 18 14.01 12.70 -12.26
CA GLY A 18 14.39 13.82 -11.40
C GLY A 18 14.47 15.15 -12.16
N LYS A 19 14.91 15.13 -13.43
CA LYS A 19 14.91 16.34 -14.29
C LYS A 19 13.51 16.84 -14.62
N ILE A 20 12.57 15.93 -14.91
CA ILE A 20 11.18 16.29 -15.26
C ILE A 20 10.43 16.81 -14.04
N LEU A 21 10.58 16.12 -12.91
CA LEU A 21 9.88 16.44 -11.67
C LEU A 21 10.55 17.55 -10.86
N HIS A 22 11.73 18.02 -11.29
CA HIS A 22 12.55 18.99 -10.58
C HIS A 22 12.92 18.54 -9.15
N GLU A 23 13.21 17.25 -8.99
CA GLU A 23 13.54 16.63 -7.71
C GLU A 23 14.92 15.97 -7.71
N ASN A 24 15.54 15.91 -6.54
CA ASN A 24 16.79 15.15 -6.38
C ASN A 24 16.51 13.64 -6.23
N ARG A 25 17.53 12.82 -6.52
CA ARG A 25 17.44 11.35 -6.45
C ARG A 25 16.87 10.85 -5.12
N SER A 26 17.28 11.43 -4.00
CA SER A 26 16.85 10.99 -2.68
C SER A 26 15.36 11.28 -2.42
N GLY A 27 14.85 12.40 -2.90
CA GLY A 27 13.42 12.74 -2.87
C GLY A 27 12.63 11.75 -3.69
N LEU A 28 12.98 11.65 -4.97
CA LEU A 28 12.33 10.76 -5.92
C LEU A 28 12.29 9.30 -5.44
N VAL A 29 13.40 8.76 -4.92
CA VAL A 29 13.44 7.38 -4.41
C VAL A 29 12.53 7.21 -3.18
N ARG A 30 12.43 8.22 -2.31
CA ARG A 30 11.52 8.16 -1.16
C ARG A 30 10.06 8.11 -1.62
N ASP A 31 9.69 8.96 -2.57
CA ASP A 31 8.32 9.01 -3.06
C ASP A 31 7.95 7.72 -3.81
N LEU A 32 8.86 7.21 -4.64
CA LEU A 32 8.69 5.90 -5.29
C LEU A 32 8.58 4.74 -4.29
N LEU A 33 9.29 4.78 -3.15
CA LEU A 33 9.15 3.77 -2.10
C LEU A 33 7.79 3.87 -1.39
N GLU A 34 7.33 5.09 -1.12
CA GLU A 34 6.02 5.34 -0.50
C GLU A 34 4.86 4.89 -1.38
N ASP A 35 4.93 5.12 -2.68
CA ASP A 35 3.92 4.63 -3.62
C ASP A 35 4.09 3.13 -3.90
N GLY A 36 5.34 2.66 -3.99
CA GLY A 36 5.67 1.26 -4.20
C GLY A 36 5.13 0.36 -3.09
N LYS A 37 5.23 0.76 -1.81
CA LYS A 37 4.68 -0.04 -0.70
C LYS A 37 3.15 -0.12 -0.75
N LYS A 38 2.46 0.96 -1.13
CA LYS A 38 1.00 0.98 -1.29
C LYS A 38 0.57 0.01 -2.38
N MET A 39 1.16 0.13 -3.57
CA MET A 39 0.86 -0.75 -4.71
C MET A 39 1.23 -2.21 -4.45
N LYS A 40 2.34 -2.47 -3.76
CA LYS A 40 2.72 -3.84 -3.36
C LYS A 40 1.69 -4.44 -2.39
N SER A 41 1.22 -3.65 -1.43
CA SER A 41 0.23 -4.07 -0.43
C SER A 41 -1.12 -4.37 -1.08
N ILE A 42 -1.59 -3.53 -2.00
CA ILE A 42 -2.78 -3.78 -2.81
C ILE A 42 -2.64 -5.11 -3.56
N ASN A 43 -1.51 -5.32 -4.25
CA ASN A 43 -1.28 -6.52 -5.05
C ASN A 43 -1.26 -7.79 -4.19
N LEU A 44 -0.64 -7.75 -3.01
CA LEU A 44 -0.64 -8.88 -2.08
C LEU A 44 -2.04 -9.18 -1.55
N TYR A 45 -2.81 -8.14 -1.20
CA TYR A 45 -4.18 -8.28 -0.72
C TYR A 45 -5.10 -8.85 -1.82
N LYS A 46 -5.06 -8.28 -3.03
CA LYS A 46 -5.83 -8.73 -4.20
C LYS A 46 -5.59 -10.20 -4.51
N ASN A 47 -4.35 -10.68 -4.32
CA ASN A 47 -3.97 -12.08 -4.53
C ASN A 47 -4.20 -12.99 -3.30
N LYS A 48 -4.94 -12.52 -2.29
CA LYS A 48 -5.26 -13.23 -1.04
C LYS A 48 -4.02 -13.74 -0.29
N LYS A 49 -2.89 -13.05 -0.42
CA LYS A 49 -1.62 -13.40 0.27
C LYS A 49 -1.51 -12.81 1.67
N ILE A 50 -2.28 -11.76 1.95
CA ILE A 50 -2.29 -11.07 3.23
C ILE A 50 -3.73 -10.69 3.63
N SER A 51 -3.95 -10.50 4.93
CA SER A 51 -5.21 -9.96 5.46
C SER A 51 -5.33 -8.46 5.22
N LEU A 52 -6.54 -7.92 5.39
CA LEU A 52 -6.79 -6.47 5.24
C LEU A 52 -5.93 -5.64 6.20
N GLY A 53 -5.87 -6.03 7.49
CA GLY A 53 -5.06 -5.33 8.49
C GLY A 53 -3.55 -5.40 8.21
N LEU A 54 -3.05 -6.54 7.70
CA LEU A 54 -1.65 -6.63 7.29
C LEU A 54 -1.36 -5.77 6.05
N GLY A 55 -2.33 -5.66 5.13
CA GLY A 55 -2.25 -4.75 3.98
C GLY A 55 -2.10 -3.30 4.39
N ALA A 56 -2.96 -2.82 5.30
CA ALA A 56 -2.88 -1.46 5.85
C ALA A 56 -1.52 -1.19 6.50
N LYS A 57 -1.05 -2.14 7.33
CA LYS A 57 0.26 -2.03 8.00
C LYS A 57 1.42 -1.94 7.01
N LEU A 58 1.43 -2.76 5.95
CA LEU A 58 2.49 -2.74 4.93
C LEU A 58 2.42 -1.49 4.04
N ALA A 59 1.22 -0.98 3.78
CA ALA A 59 1.01 0.29 3.09
C ALA A 59 1.38 1.50 3.96
N GLY A 60 1.61 1.30 5.27
CA GLY A 60 1.98 2.37 6.21
C GLY A 60 0.83 3.32 6.53
N MET A 61 -0.41 2.83 6.53
CA MET A 61 -1.61 3.62 6.78
C MET A 61 -2.59 2.90 7.72
N ASN A 62 -3.61 3.62 8.19
CA ASN A 62 -4.63 3.00 9.03
C ASN A 62 -5.59 2.13 8.19
N LEU A 63 -6.47 1.37 8.86
CA LEU A 63 -7.36 0.43 8.18
C LEU A 63 -8.38 1.13 7.25
N SER A 64 -8.88 2.30 7.66
CA SER A 64 -9.84 3.09 6.88
C SER A 64 -9.19 3.60 5.60
N ASP A 65 -8.02 4.24 5.70
CA ASP A 65 -7.30 4.76 4.54
C ASP A 65 -6.96 3.64 3.55
N PHE A 66 -6.66 2.44 4.07
CA PHE A 66 -6.38 1.29 3.20
C PHE A 66 -7.65 0.77 2.50
N LEU A 67 -8.82 0.87 3.13
CA LEU A 67 -10.09 0.55 2.48
C LEU A 67 -10.39 1.54 1.34
N ASP A 68 -10.19 2.84 1.58
CA ASP A 68 -10.37 3.89 0.58
C ASP A 68 -9.41 3.66 -0.61
N LEU A 69 -8.15 3.34 -0.32
CA LEU A 69 -7.16 3.00 -1.35
C LEU A 69 -7.56 1.77 -2.18
N LEU A 70 -8.16 0.74 -1.55
CA LEU A 70 -8.66 -0.41 -2.29
C LEU A 70 -9.83 -0.03 -3.21
N GLU A 71 -10.72 0.87 -2.77
CA GLU A 71 -11.82 1.39 -3.58
C GLU A 71 -11.32 2.19 -4.78
N GLU A 72 -10.39 3.13 -4.58
CA GLU A 72 -9.77 3.93 -5.65
C GLU A 72 -9.17 3.03 -6.75
N HIS A 73 -8.55 1.92 -6.36
CA HIS A 73 -7.96 0.95 -7.27
C HIS A 73 -8.93 -0.17 -7.74
N ASN A 74 -10.23 -0.03 -7.46
CA ASN A 74 -11.29 -0.98 -7.83
C ASN A 74 -11.00 -2.43 -7.36
N VAL A 75 -10.38 -2.58 -6.19
CA VAL A 75 -10.07 -3.87 -5.58
C VAL A 75 -11.19 -4.26 -4.63
N LYS A 76 -11.92 -5.31 -5.01
CA LYS A 76 -12.99 -5.88 -4.18
C LYS A 76 -12.41 -6.42 -2.87
N LEU A 77 -13.18 -6.23 -1.79
CA LEU A 77 -12.87 -6.87 -0.52
C LEU A 77 -12.94 -8.38 -0.65
N ASN A 78 -11.98 -9.05 -0.02
CA ASN A 78 -11.96 -10.50 0.12
C ASN A 78 -12.90 -10.96 1.23
N LEU A 79 -14.15 -10.48 1.21
CA LEU A 79 -15.18 -10.78 2.20
C LEU A 79 -16.41 -11.36 1.51
N THR A 80 -16.97 -12.39 2.11
CA THR A 80 -18.28 -12.92 1.75
C THR A 80 -19.38 -12.23 2.56
N LEU A 81 -20.63 -12.40 2.15
CA LEU A 81 -21.78 -11.92 2.92
C LEU A 81 -21.84 -12.53 4.33
N GLU A 82 -21.41 -13.79 4.46
CA GLU A 82 -21.43 -14.47 5.77
C GLU A 82 -20.35 -13.92 6.70
N ASP A 83 -19.18 -13.56 6.16
CA ASP A 83 -18.14 -12.87 6.93
C ASP A 83 -18.65 -11.54 7.48
N ALA A 84 -19.36 -10.76 6.66
CA ALA A 84 -19.95 -9.49 7.08
C ALA A 84 -21.01 -9.68 8.18
N LYS A 85 -21.92 -10.65 8.02
CA LYS A 85 -22.91 -10.99 9.06
C LYS A 85 -22.25 -11.44 10.36
N MET A 86 -21.20 -12.24 10.29
CA MET A 86 -20.45 -12.68 11.45
C MET A 86 -19.77 -11.51 12.16
N ALA A 87 -19.18 -10.59 11.41
CA ALA A 87 -18.58 -9.38 11.95
C ALA A 87 -19.60 -8.52 12.71
N MET A 88 -20.81 -8.31 12.15
CA MET A 88 -21.89 -7.57 12.83
C MET A 88 -22.32 -8.25 14.13
N ARG A 89 -22.57 -9.57 14.10
CA ARG A 89 -22.93 -10.33 15.31
C ARG A 89 -21.87 -10.27 16.40
N ASN A 90 -20.59 -10.20 16.02
CA ASN A 90 -19.49 -10.06 16.97
C ASN A 90 -19.44 -8.63 17.54
N ALA A 91 -19.67 -7.61 16.73
CA ALA A 91 -19.74 -6.21 17.18
C ALA A 91 -20.86 -6.00 18.22
N GLU A 92 -22.05 -6.58 17.99
CA GLU A 92 -23.18 -6.52 18.94
C GLU A 92 -22.87 -7.11 20.33
N LYS A 93 -21.89 -8.00 20.46
CA LYS A 93 -21.51 -8.59 21.75
C LYS A 93 -20.57 -7.72 22.57
N ILE A 94 -19.90 -6.78 21.92
CA ILE A 94 -18.84 -5.95 22.53
C ILE A 94 -19.22 -4.46 22.58
N LEU A 95 -20.35 -4.09 22.00
CA LEU A 95 -21.02 -2.80 22.15
C LEU A 95 -22.06 -2.88 23.27
#